data_AF-A0A955K7B0-F1
#
_entry.id   AF-A0A955K7B0-F1
#
_cell.length_a   1.000
_cell.length_b   1.000
_cell.length_c   1.000
_cell.angle_alpha   90.00
_cell.angle_beta   90.00
_cell.angle_gamma   90.00
#
_symmetry.space_group_name_H-M   'P 1'
#
loop_
_entity.id
_entity.type
_entity.pdbx_description
1 polymer ?
#
loop_
_entity_poly.entity_id
_entity_poly.type
_entity_poly.pdbx_seq_one_letter_code
_entity_poly.pdbx_strand_id
1 'polypeptide(L)'
;MEVCERPPNYLASNELPLELSSIGLVRKISEVPYMADSIKQQLWDEETTRFAEAIDGPISTTFDFYLQGNELVSKAGNCLKALWKRSADEATKLAMVDPRYKEIAQIRQQELDEGELVDMLASEELGINSFIVISPYPEDVANLRGEQFINEQGYDSHRKITFIREFTKIDGGVSLTTKSVDNSELELWSEIVKDQTTKFVSSTVDILSTPIIARDVNIDTLIHEYDQKLAEKYQQKFKQGRSEQVSNNSYQFVVAQQDILDYNLTKLENLASLDLPVEELLKLKKEHTYGVMAAIENRYKKYLNGEMHSASHMSVPAEVGMSADSAISQGKSYISCGSTLTLASDSSQEASSLARVMQTAGNKMYCVSCPFCKKTVDAEIKGSTISCPKCLTSVNKKTGQVKKGKNIKPSPTFKQLFEELVDGLMASSKN
;
A
#
# COMPACT_ATOMS: atom_id res chain seq x y z
N MET A 1 -17.69 28.62 30.64
CA MET A 1 -17.33 27.85 29.43
C MET A 1 -15.96 28.35 29.02
N GLU A 2 -14.92 27.75 29.57
CA GLU A 2 -13.54 28.01 29.14
C GLU A 2 -13.36 27.31 27.79
N VAL A 3 -13.07 28.12 26.78
CA VAL A 3 -12.68 27.64 25.45
C VAL A 3 -11.25 27.15 25.61
N CYS A 4 -11.04 25.84 25.65
CA CYS A 4 -9.70 25.26 25.48
C CYS A 4 -9.20 25.63 24.09
N GLU A 5 -8.31 26.61 24.02
CA GLU A 5 -7.54 26.94 22.83
C GLU A 5 -6.71 25.71 22.44
N ARG A 6 -6.98 25.14 21.26
CA ARG A 6 -6.13 24.09 20.67
C ARG A 6 -4.78 24.71 20.33
N PRO A 7 -3.65 24.06 20.66
CA PRO A 7 -2.34 24.54 20.24
C PRO A 7 -2.27 24.64 18.70
N PRO A 8 -1.54 25.63 18.16
CA PRO A 8 -1.61 26.03 16.75
C PRO A 8 -1.15 24.97 15.72
N ASN A 9 -0.66 23.80 16.14
CA ASN A 9 -0.14 22.74 15.28
C ASN A 9 -0.94 21.41 15.36
N TYR A 10 -2.11 21.40 16.01
CA TYR A 10 -2.88 20.18 16.20
C TYR A 10 -3.76 19.86 14.99
N LEU A 11 -3.19 19.14 14.00
CA LEU A 11 -3.93 18.59 12.86
C LEU A 11 -4.92 17.52 13.34
N ALA A 12 -6.14 17.51 12.77
CA ALA A 12 -7.09 16.45 13.05
C ALA A 12 -6.53 15.09 12.56
N SER A 13 -6.94 13.97 13.17
CA SER A 13 -6.47 12.61 12.79
C SER A 13 -6.62 12.29 11.29
N ASN A 14 -7.50 13.01 10.59
CA ASN A 14 -7.79 12.84 9.16
C ASN A 14 -6.88 13.69 8.23
N GLU A 15 -6.04 14.56 8.78
CA GLU A 15 -5.13 15.45 8.04
C GLU A 15 -3.67 14.99 8.09
N LEU A 16 -3.36 13.99 8.92
CA LEU A 16 -2.02 13.39 8.98
C LEU A 16 -1.78 12.43 7.79
N PRO A 17 -0.53 12.34 7.29
CA PRO A 17 -0.12 11.28 6.38
C PRO A 17 -0.52 9.90 6.91
N LEU A 18 -0.81 8.95 6.00
CA LEU A 18 -1.18 7.57 6.37
C LEU A 18 -0.13 6.92 7.27
N GLU A 19 1.15 7.26 7.08
CA GLU A 19 2.25 6.76 7.89
C GLU A 19 2.20 7.26 9.36
N LEU A 20 1.50 8.36 9.64
CA LEU A 20 1.26 8.89 10.99
C LEU A 20 -0.10 8.50 11.57
N SER A 21 -0.83 7.59 10.92
CA SER A 21 -2.13 7.08 11.40
C SER A 21 -2.10 6.59 12.85
N SER A 22 -1.08 5.83 13.23
CA SER A 22 -0.93 5.32 14.60
C SER A 22 -0.70 6.40 15.64
N ILE A 23 0.06 7.45 15.28
CA ILE A 23 0.19 8.65 16.13
C ILE A 23 -1.16 9.38 16.25
N GLY A 24 -1.92 9.46 15.16
CA GLY A 24 -3.29 10.00 15.15
C GLY A 24 -4.24 9.23 16.07
N LEU A 25 -4.17 7.89 16.08
CA LEU A 25 -4.94 7.04 16.98
C LEU A 25 -4.58 7.29 18.45
N VAL A 26 -3.28 7.35 18.75
CA VAL A 26 -2.84 7.65 20.13
C VAL A 26 -3.33 9.02 20.58
N ARG A 27 -3.25 10.04 19.73
CA ARG A 27 -3.77 11.39 20.02
C ARG A 27 -5.27 11.39 20.28
N LYS A 28 -6.03 10.60 19.51
CA LYS A 28 -7.48 10.42 19.68
C LYS A 28 -7.86 9.88 21.07
N ILE A 29 -7.00 9.10 21.74
CA ILE A 29 -7.25 8.61 23.11
C ILE A 29 -7.50 9.77 24.09
N SER A 30 -6.71 10.84 23.99
CA SER A 30 -6.84 12.02 24.83
C SER A 30 -8.11 12.82 24.54
N GLU A 31 -8.61 12.77 23.30
CA GLU A 31 -9.80 13.49 22.85
C GLU A 31 -11.10 12.76 23.22
N VAL A 32 -11.09 11.43 23.21
CA VAL A 32 -12.23 10.58 23.57
C VAL A 32 -11.84 9.51 24.61
N PRO A 33 -11.58 9.88 25.87
CA PRO A 33 -11.06 8.96 26.88
C PRO A 33 -11.96 7.74 27.15
N TYR A 34 -13.27 7.88 26.93
CA TYR A 34 -14.23 6.78 27.08
C TYR A 34 -14.07 5.67 26.02
N MET A 35 -13.34 5.92 24.93
CA MET A 35 -12.99 4.92 23.90
C MET A 35 -11.53 4.46 23.97
N ALA A 36 -10.79 4.83 25.03
CA ALA A 36 -9.35 4.59 25.12
C ALA A 36 -8.98 3.12 24.87
N ASP A 37 -9.68 2.18 25.51
CA ASP A 37 -9.38 0.75 25.39
C ASP A 37 -9.64 0.24 23.97
N SER A 38 -10.75 0.65 23.33
CA SER A 38 -11.06 0.29 21.95
C SER A 38 -10.05 0.85 20.96
N ILE A 39 -9.58 2.09 21.18
CA ILE A 39 -8.54 2.72 20.34
C ILE A 39 -7.20 2.01 20.53
N LYS A 40 -6.83 1.65 21.76
CA LYS A 40 -5.61 0.89 22.05
C LYS A 40 -5.63 -0.49 21.41
N GLN A 41 -6.78 -1.18 21.45
CA GLN A 41 -6.93 -2.46 20.78
C GLN A 41 -6.78 -2.32 19.26
N GLN A 42 -7.42 -1.32 18.64
CA GLN A 42 -7.24 -1.08 17.20
C GLN A 42 -5.79 -0.76 16.86
N LEU A 43 -5.13 0.10 17.64
CA LEU A 43 -3.72 0.41 17.45
C LEU A 43 -2.85 -0.85 17.54
N TRP A 44 -3.11 -1.70 18.53
CA TRP A 44 -2.43 -2.98 18.68
C TRP A 44 -2.62 -3.86 17.45
N ASP A 45 -3.86 -4.02 16.98
CA ASP A 45 -4.23 -4.85 15.84
C ASP A 45 -3.57 -4.37 14.55
N GLU A 46 -3.57 -3.05 14.30
CA GLU A 46 -2.93 -2.42 13.14
C GLU A 46 -1.40 -2.55 13.15
N GLU A 47 -0.76 -2.26 14.28
CA GLU A 47 0.71 -2.38 14.41
C GLU A 47 1.15 -3.84 14.30
N THR A 48 0.42 -4.77 14.94
CA THR A 48 0.69 -6.21 14.85
C THR A 48 0.57 -6.71 13.42
N THR A 49 -0.49 -6.33 12.71
CA THR A 49 -0.68 -6.68 11.30
C THR A 49 0.45 -6.14 10.44
N ARG A 50 0.83 -4.88 10.65
CA ARG A 50 1.94 -4.24 9.93
C ARG A 50 3.26 -4.98 10.10
N PHE A 51 3.58 -5.39 11.33
CA PHE A 51 4.82 -6.14 11.60
C PHE A 51 4.74 -7.59 11.09
N ALA A 52 3.56 -8.20 11.09
CA ALA A 52 3.33 -9.53 10.55
C ALA A 52 3.50 -9.58 9.03
N GLU A 53 3.14 -8.50 8.33
CA GLU A 53 3.37 -8.33 6.89
C GLU A 53 4.85 -8.16 6.54
N ALA A 54 5.62 -7.50 7.42
CA ALA A 54 7.04 -7.23 7.20
C ALA A 54 7.94 -8.47 7.34
N ILE A 55 7.44 -9.60 7.86
CA ILE A 55 8.20 -10.85 8.00
C ILE A 55 7.78 -11.88 6.97
N ASP A 56 8.74 -12.73 6.58
CA ASP A 56 8.59 -13.74 5.54
C ASP A 56 7.82 -14.99 6.02
N GLY A 57 6.55 -14.80 6.38
CA GLY A 57 5.65 -15.85 6.85
C GLY A 57 4.21 -15.69 6.33
N PRO A 58 3.42 -16.78 6.36
CA PRO A 58 2.00 -16.72 6.01
C PRO A 58 1.24 -15.86 7.04
N ILE A 59 0.35 -15.01 6.57
CA ILE A 59 -0.45 -14.12 7.40
C ILE A 59 -1.86 -14.67 7.48
N SER A 60 -2.45 -14.67 8.67
CA SER A 60 -3.89 -14.87 8.86
C SER A 60 -4.41 -14.00 10.00
N THR A 61 -5.43 -13.20 9.70
CA THR A 61 -6.08 -12.28 10.65
C THR A 61 -7.60 -12.35 10.51
N THR A 62 -8.29 -12.00 11.59
CA THR A 62 -9.74 -11.84 11.60
C THR A 62 -10.11 -10.62 12.43
N PHE A 63 -10.91 -9.71 11.85
CA PHE A 63 -11.38 -8.49 12.49
C PHE A 63 -12.88 -8.29 12.26
N ASP A 64 -13.57 -7.83 13.30
CA ASP A 64 -14.99 -7.52 13.24
C ASP A 64 -15.23 -6.02 13.07
N PHE A 65 -16.17 -5.68 12.19
CA PHE A 65 -16.66 -4.33 11.94
C PHE A 65 -18.17 -4.29 12.17
N TYR A 66 -18.65 -3.22 12.78
CA TYR A 66 -20.06 -3.09 13.16
C TYR A 66 -20.69 -1.87 12.50
N LEU A 67 -21.98 -1.97 12.20
CA LEU A 67 -22.76 -0.87 11.66
C LEU A 67 -22.98 0.20 12.72
N GLN A 68 -22.60 1.43 12.37
CA GLN A 68 -22.97 2.63 13.09
C GLN A 68 -23.69 3.58 12.13
N GLY A 69 -25.02 3.55 12.15
CA GLY A 69 -25.82 4.18 11.11
C GLY A 69 -25.72 3.37 9.82
N ASN A 70 -25.20 4.00 8.75
CA ASN A 70 -25.03 3.36 7.43
C ASN A 70 -23.56 3.04 7.12
N GLU A 71 -22.66 3.15 8.09
CA GLU A 71 -21.23 2.94 7.89
C GLU A 71 -20.73 1.78 8.75
N LEU A 72 -19.85 0.97 8.19
CA LEU A 72 -19.09 -0.02 8.95
C LEU A 72 -17.90 0.65 9.64
N VAL A 73 -17.87 0.53 10.97
CA VAL A 73 -16.82 1.07 11.80
C VAL A 73 -16.07 -0.03 12.53
N SER A 74 -14.77 0.19 12.71
CA SER A 74 -13.96 -0.59 13.64
C SER A 74 -14.41 -0.36 15.09
N LYS A 75 -13.88 -1.16 16.03
CA LYS A 75 -14.11 -0.97 17.47
C LYS A 75 -13.77 0.44 17.98
N ALA A 76 -12.83 1.15 17.34
CA ALA A 76 -12.48 2.53 17.70
C ALA A 76 -13.29 3.60 16.96
N GLY A 77 -14.37 3.21 16.27
CA GLY A 77 -15.26 4.11 15.54
C GLY A 77 -14.64 4.67 14.26
N ASN A 78 -13.63 4.01 13.68
CA ASN A 78 -13.05 4.43 12.41
C ASN A 78 -13.79 3.74 11.26
N CYS A 79 -14.30 4.53 10.32
CA CYS A 79 -15.00 4.01 9.15
C CYS A 79 -14.04 3.24 8.23
N LEU A 80 -14.39 1.99 7.91
CA LEU A 80 -13.58 1.11 7.07
C LEU A 80 -13.42 1.69 5.65
N LYS A 81 -14.54 2.10 5.03
CA LYS A 81 -14.56 2.67 3.68
C LYS A 81 -13.76 3.97 3.57
N ALA A 82 -13.61 4.73 4.65
CA ALA A 82 -12.84 5.97 4.65
C ALA A 82 -11.35 5.75 4.37
N LEU A 83 -10.77 4.62 4.79
CA LEU A 83 -9.38 4.26 4.52
C LEU A 83 -9.17 3.93 3.04
N TRP A 84 -10.01 3.08 2.47
CA TRP A 84 -9.98 2.73 1.05
C TRP A 84 -10.21 3.96 0.17
N LYS A 85 -11.16 4.83 0.56
CA LYS A 85 -11.42 6.08 -0.15
C LYS A 85 -10.19 6.98 -0.20
N ARG A 86 -9.49 7.15 0.93
CA ARG A 86 -8.27 7.96 0.98
C ARG A 86 -7.19 7.41 0.05
N SER A 87 -6.99 6.09 0.06
CA SER A 87 -6.03 5.41 -0.81
C SER A 87 -6.38 5.59 -2.30
N ALA A 88 -7.64 5.39 -2.67
CA ALA A 88 -8.13 5.59 -4.04
C ALA A 88 -7.99 7.04 -4.51
N ASP A 89 -8.36 8.01 -3.67
CA ASP A 89 -8.25 9.44 -3.97
C ASP A 89 -6.77 9.85 -4.16
N GLU A 90 -5.85 9.32 -3.36
CA GLU A 90 -4.40 9.60 -3.47
C GLU A 90 -3.79 8.96 -4.72
N ALA A 91 -4.10 7.69 -5.00
CA ALA A 91 -3.64 7.00 -6.20
C ALA A 91 -4.19 7.66 -7.48
N THR A 92 -5.44 8.13 -7.46
CA THR A 92 -6.03 8.88 -8.57
C THR A 92 -5.29 10.19 -8.81
N LYS A 93 -4.98 10.95 -7.75
CA LYS A 93 -4.18 12.18 -7.86
C LYS A 93 -2.80 11.90 -8.46
N LEU A 94 -2.14 10.80 -8.05
CA LEU A 94 -0.86 10.39 -8.62
C LEU A 94 -1.00 10.06 -10.12
N ALA A 95 -2.02 9.29 -10.51
CA ALA A 95 -2.27 8.93 -11.90
C ALA A 95 -2.59 10.13 -12.80
N MET A 96 -3.22 11.18 -12.25
CA MET A 96 -3.45 12.44 -12.97
C MET A 96 -2.15 13.18 -13.29
N VAL A 97 -1.10 13.00 -12.47
CA VAL A 97 0.20 13.67 -12.65
C VAL A 97 1.18 12.79 -13.42
N ASP A 98 1.13 11.47 -13.21
CA ASP A 98 2.01 10.49 -13.84
C ASP A 98 1.20 9.27 -14.31
N PRO A 99 1.03 9.10 -15.65
CA PRO A 99 0.23 8.01 -16.21
C PRO A 99 0.71 6.60 -15.85
N ARG A 100 1.94 6.43 -15.35
CA ARG A 100 2.46 5.13 -14.89
C ARG A 100 1.69 4.59 -13.68
N TYR A 101 0.99 5.45 -12.95
CA TYR A 101 0.19 5.09 -11.78
C TYR A 101 -1.26 4.72 -12.14
N LYS A 102 -1.65 4.72 -13.43
CA LYS A 102 -3.03 4.48 -13.84
C LYS A 102 -3.54 3.11 -13.38
N GLU A 103 -2.74 2.06 -13.56
CA GLU A 103 -3.09 0.70 -13.17
C GLU A 103 -3.19 0.58 -11.63
N ILE A 104 -2.34 1.28 -10.89
CA ILE A 104 -2.40 1.36 -9.42
C ILE A 104 -3.67 2.07 -8.96
N ALA A 105 -4.05 3.17 -9.60
CA ALA A 105 -5.30 3.88 -9.31
C ALA A 105 -6.52 3.00 -9.58
N GLN A 106 -6.50 2.18 -10.64
CA GLN A 106 -7.56 1.21 -10.91
C GLN A 106 -7.66 0.15 -9.81
N ILE A 107 -6.54 -0.40 -9.35
CA ILE A 107 -6.51 -1.36 -8.24
C ILE A 107 -7.12 -0.72 -6.98
N ARG A 108 -6.67 0.48 -6.58
CA ARG A 108 -7.21 1.17 -5.39
C ARG A 108 -8.69 1.53 -5.53
N GLN A 109 -9.14 1.84 -6.73
CA GLN A 109 -10.57 2.05 -6.99
C GLN A 109 -11.36 0.76 -6.80
N GLN A 110 -10.86 -0.38 -7.26
CA GLN A 110 -11.54 -1.67 -7.04
C GLN A 110 -11.57 -2.07 -5.55
N GLU A 111 -10.55 -1.75 -4.77
CA GLU A 111 -10.59 -1.93 -3.30
C GLU A 111 -11.63 -1.02 -2.62
N LEU A 112 -11.88 0.17 -3.17
CA LEU A 112 -12.97 1.03 -2.70
C LEU A 112 -14.34 0.48 -3.11
N ASP A 113 -14.47 -0.03 -4.34
CA ASP A 113 -15.69 -0.65 -4.86
C ASP A 113 -16.06 -1.91 -4.06
N GLU A 114 -15.05 -2.70 -3.65
CA GLU A 114 -15.20 -3.79 -2.69
C GLU A 114 -15.85 -3.30 -1.40
N GLY A 115 -15.46 -2.14 -0.88
CA GLY A 115 -16.07 -1.59 0.33
C GLY A 115 -17.56 -1.31 0.20
N GLU A 116 -18.05 -1.00 -1.00
CA GLU A 116 -19.49 -0.87 -1.24
C GLU A 116 -20.19 -2.21 -1.13
N LEU A 117 -19.57 -3.29 -1.60
CA LEU A 117 -20.09 -4.64 -1.44
C LEU A 117 -20.12 -5.07 0.04
N VAL A 118 -19.12 -4.67 0.82
CA VAL A 118 -19.09 -4.94 2.28
C VAL A 118 -20.22 -4.18 2.99
N ASP A 119 -20.44 -2.91 2.66
CA ASP A 119 -21.56 -2.13 3.19
C ASP A 119 -22.91 -2.78 2.83
N MET A 120 -23.10 -3.22 1.58
CA MET A 120 -24.30 -3.93 1.13
C MET A 120 -24.47 -5.30 1.80
N LEU A 121 -23.38 -6.00 2.12
CA LEU A 121 -23.42 -7.25 2.87
C LEU A 121 -23.94 -7.00 4.30
N ALA A 122 -23.44 -5.93 4.94
CA ALA A 122 -23.84 -5.56 6.28
C ALA A 122 -25.32 -5.11 6.36
N SER A 123 -25.78 -4.34 5.38
CA SER A 123 -27.17 -3.84 5.31
C SER A 123 -28.19 -4.86 4.77
N GLU A 124 -27.76 -6.10 4.51
CA GLU A 124 -28.55 -7.18 3.91
C GLU A 124 -28.98 -6.96 2.44
N GLU A 125 -28.60 -5.86 1.81
CA GLU A 125 -28.94 -5.53 0.42
C GLU A 125 -28.36 -6.53 -0.59
N LEU A 126 -27.21 -7.13 -0.28
CA LEU A 126 -26.52 -8.07 -1.18
C LEU A 126 -27.21 -9.43 -1.30
N GLY A 127 -28.10 -9.79 -0.36
CA GLY A 127 -28.85 -11.05 -0.38
C GLY A 127 -27.98 -12.32 -0.24
N ILE A 128 -26.75 -12.20 0.26
CA ILE A 128 -25.82 -13.30 0.55
C ILE A 128 -25.26 -13.14 1.97
N ASN A 129 -24.69 -14.22 2.52
CA ASN A 129 -24.10 -14.20 3.87
C ASN A 129 -22.59 -13.99 3.88
N SER A 130 -21.93 -14.26 2.76
CA SER A 130 -20.48 -14.16 2.66
C SER A 130 -20.01 -14.07 1.20
N PHE A 131 -18.88 -13.41 1.01
CA PHE A 131 -18.14 -13.41 -0.25
C PHE A 131 -16.64 -13.32 0.00
N ILE A 132 -15.87 -13.77 -0.98
CA ILE A 132 -14.42 -13.77 -0.96
C ILE A 132 -13.92 -12.87 -2.09
N VAL A 133 -12.91 -12.07 -1.79
CA VAL A 133 -12.16 -11.26 -2.75
C VAL A 133 -10.70 -11.72 -2.74
N ILE A 134 -10.14 -11.91 -3.93
CA ILE A 134 -8.71 -12.20 -4.11
C ILE A 134 -8.05 -10.91 -4.58
N SER A 135 -7.08 -10.42 -3.82
CA SER A 135 -6.21 -9.30 -4.18
C SER A 135 -4.83 -9.85 -4.51
N PRO A 136 -4.59 -10.25 -5.77
CA PRO A 136 -3.34 -10.87 -6.17
C PRO A 136 -2.20 -9.85 -6.22
N TYR A 137 -0.96 -10.34 -6.18
CA TYR A 137 0.18 -9.50 -6.54
C TYR A 137 -0.01 -9.01 -7.98
N PRO A 138 0.18 -7.70 -8.26
CA PRO A 138 -0.09 -7.12 -9.58
C PRO A 138 1.02 -7.46 -10.59
N GLU A 139 1.06 -8.74 -10.99
CA GLU A 139 2.09 -9.31 -11.86
C GLU A 139 2.12 -8.64 -13.24
N ASP A 140 0.95 -8.36 -13.81
CA ASP A 140 0.79 -7.62 -15.07
C ASP A 140 1.41 -6.21 -15.00
N VAL A 141 1.20 -5.49 -13.90
CA VAL A 141 1.80 -4.17 -13.67
C VAL A 141 3.31 -4.28 -13.45
N ALA A 142 3.76 -5.27 -12.68
CA ALA A 142 5.18 -5.54 -12.46
C ALA A 142 5.90 -5.88 -13.78
N ASN A 143 5.28 -6.67 -14.64
CA ASN A 143 5.80 -7.00 -15.98
C ASN A 143 5.87 -5.76 -16.88
N LEU A 144 4.91 -4.83 -16.76
CA LEU A 144 4.86 -3.61 -17.57
C LEU A 144 5.81 -2.50 -17.08
N ARG A 145 5.98 -2.36 -15.76
CA ARG A 145 6.64 -1.21 -15.11
C ARG A 145 7.94 -1.56 -14.38
N GLY A 146 8.18 -2.84 -14.12
CA GLY A 146 9.33 -3.36 -13.39
C GLY A 146 9.07 -3.54 -11.89
N GLU A 147 9.79 -4.48 -11.28
CA GLU A 147 9.69 -4.82 -9.85
C GLU A 147 10.01 -3.64 -8.93
N GLN A 148 11.00 -2.82 -9.26
CA GLN A 148 11.29 -1.62 -8.46
C GLN A 148 10.08 -0.69 -8.37
N PHE A 149 9.36 -0.48 -9.48
CA PHE A 149 8.18 0.39 -9.48
C PHE A 149 7.10 -0.15 -8.56
N ILE A 150 6.80 -1.46 -8.62
CA ILE A 150 5.73 -2.06 -7.83
C ILE A 150 6.11 -2.16 -6.34
N ASN A 151 7.40 -2.37 -6.03
CA ASN A 151 7.93 -2.28 -4.68
C ASN A 151 7.78 -0.87 -4.12
N GLU A 152 7.99 0.19 -4.92
CA GLU A 152 7.71 1.57 -4.50
C GLU A 152 6.21 1.82 -4.22
N GLN A 153 5.30 0.98 -4.73
CA GLN A 153 3.85 1.04 -4.44
C GLN A 153 3.42 0.17 -3.26
N GLY A 154 4.37 -0.46 -2.56
CA GLY A 154 4.11 -1.29 -1.38
C GLY A 154 3.68 -2.73 -1.68
N TYR A 155 4.00 -3.27 -2.86
CA TYR A 155 3.87 -4.69 -3.16
C TYR A 155 5.24 -5.37 -3.08
N ASP A 156 5.32 -6.55 -2.49
CA ASP A 156 6.58 -7.30 -2.38
C ASP A 156 6.81 -8.17 -3.62
N SER A 157 7.71 -7.74 -4.53
CA SER A 157 8.05 -8.50 -5.74
C SER A 157 8.82 -9.78 -5.49
N HIS A 158 9.50 -9.90 -4.34
CA HIS A 158 10.23 -11.10 -3.97
C HIS A 158 9.27 -12.20 -3.51
N ARG A 159 8.33 -11.86 -2.62
CA ARG A 159 7.32 -12.81 -2.13
C ARG A 159 6.14 -12.99 -3.07
N LYS A 160 5.80 -11.97 -3.86
CA LYS A 160 4.59 -11.90 -4.71
C LYS A 160 3.34 -12.29 -3.91
N ILE A 161 3.06 -11.56 -2.84
CA ILE A 161 1.97 -11.89 -1.91
C ILE A 161 0.61 -11.59 -2.54
N THR A 162 -0.30 -12.57 -2.47
CA THR A 162 -1.76 -12.41 -2.63
C THR A 162 -2.42 -12.33 -1.28
N PHE A 163 -3.36 -11.41 -1.11
CA PHE A 163 -4.28 -11.40 0.03
C PHE A 163 -5.65 -11.91 -0.40
N ILE A 164 -6.17 -12.89 0.31
CA ILE A 164 -7.53 -13.40 0.14
C ILE A 164 -8.35 -12.92 1.33
N ARG A 165 -9.44 -12.22 1.06
CA ARG A 165 -10.32 -11.59 2.05
C ARG A 165 -11.70 -12.22 1.98
N GLU A 166 -12.17 -12.74 3.10
CA GLU A 166 -13.52 -13.30 3.26
C GLU A 166 -14.31 -12.42 4.21
N PHE A 167 -15.38 -11.86 3.67
CA PHE A 167 -16.34 -11.06 4.41
C PHE A 167 -17.51 -11.96 4.76
N THR A 168 -17.74 -12.15 6.05
CA THR A 168 -18.86 -12.93 6.58
C THR A 168 -19.76 -12.02 7.38
N LYS A 169 -21.05 -12.01 7.05
CA LYS A 169 -22.05 -11.27 7.81
C LYS A 169 -22.14 -11.81 9.23
N ILE A 170 -22.16 -10.90 10.20
CA ILE A 170 -22.38 -11.18 11.62
C ILE A 170 -23.52 -10.32 12.14
N ASP A 171 -23.96 -10.55 13.37
CA ASP A 171 -24.99 -9.71 13.98
C ASP A 171 -24.51 -8.26 14.09
N GLY A 172 -25.27 -7.35 13.46
CA GLY A 172 -24.96 -5.93 13.41
C GLY A 172 -23.69 -5.55 12.62
N GLY A 173 -23.14 -6.41 11.76
CA GLY A 173 -21.91 -6.07 11.05
C GLY A 173 -21.33 -7.15 10.13
N VAL A 174 -20.00 -7.09 9.94
CA VAL A 174 -19.23 -8.02 9.10
C VAL A 174 -17.92 -8.40 9.80
N SER A 175 -17.59 -9.69 9.77
CA SER A 175 -16.27 -10.23 10.10
C SER A 175 -15.43 -10.34 8.83
N LEU A 176 -14.25 -9.74 8.82
CA LEU A 176 -13.24 -9.84 7.76
C LEU A 176 -12.16 -10.82 8.19
N THR A 177 -12.03 -11.95 7.48
CA THR A 177 -10.87 -12.84 7.59
C THR A 177 -9.96 -12.61 6.41
N THR A 178 -8.67 -12.36 6.67
CA THR A 178 -7.65 -12.21 5.63
C THR A 178 -6.63 -13.32 5.78
N LYS A 179 -6.25 -13.96 4.67
CA LYS A 179 -5.08 -14.85 4.62
C LYS A 179 -4.18 -14.50 3.45
N SER A 180 -2.88 -14.72 3.60
CA SER A 180 -1.91 -14.53 2.53
C SER A 180 -1.50 -15.83 1.84
N VAL A 181 -1.14 -15.70 0.58
CA VAL A 181 -0.51 -16.75 -0.25
C VAL A 181 0.67 -16.12 -0.98
N ASP A 182 1.82 -16.77 -0.94
CA ASP A 182 3.04 -16.29 -1.61
C ASP A 182 3.16 -16.87 -3.03
N ASN A 183 4.15 -16.40 -3.78
CA ASN A 183 4.40 -16.82 -5.17
C ASN A 183 3.15 -16.70 -6.04
N SER A 184 2.43 -15.58 -5.92
CA SER A 184 1.26 -15.27 -6.73
C SER A 184 1.56 -15.33 -8.22
N GLU A 185 0.71 -16.03 -8.96
CA GLU A 185 0.72 -16.13 -10.41
C GLU A 185 -0.65 -15.80 -10.97
N LEU A 186 -0.68 -14.80 -11.85
CA LEU A 186 -1.92 -14.28 -12.44
C LEU A 186 -2.69 -15.37 -13.20
N GLU A 187 -1.98 -16.24 -13.92
CA GLU A 187 -2.55 -17.37 -14.66
C GLU A 187 -3.32 -18.32 -13.74
N LEU A 188 -2.72 -18.74 -12.63
CA LEU A 188 -3.33 -19.69 -11.71
C LEU A 188 -4.55 -19.11 -11.00
N TRP A 189 -4.46 -17.85 -10.55
CA TRP A 189 -5.62 -17.17 -9.96
C TRP A 189 -6.74 -16.96 -10.98
N SER A 190 -6.40 -16.69 -12.25
CA SER A 190 -7.39 -16.54 -13.30
C SER A 190 -8.18 -17.82 -13.53
N GLU A 191 -7.52 -18.98 -13.48
CA GLU A 191 -8.18 -20.29 -13.54
C GLU A 191 -9.11 -20.50 -12.34
N ILE A 192 -8.62 -20.28 -11.12
CA ILE A 192 -9.43 -20.46 -9.90
C ILE A 192 -10.68 -19.57 -9.94
N VAL A 193 -10.54 -18.28 -10.24
CA VAL A 193 -11.70 -17.37 -10.32
C VAL A 193 -12.68 -17.80 -11.41
N LYS A 194 -12.19 -18.28 -12.55
CA LYS A 194 -13.02 -18.79 -13.62
C LYS A 194 -13.79 -20.04 -13.20
N ASP A 195 -13.15 -20.96 -12.49
CA ASP A 195 -13.77 -22.18 -11.98
C ASP A 195 -14.87 -21.87 -10.95
N GLN A 196 -14.70 -20.81 -10.15
CA GLN A 196 -15.68 -20.40 -9.14
C GLN A 196 -16.81 -19.49 -9.65
N THR A 197 -16.57 -18.68 -10.69
CA THR A 197 -17.52 -17.62 -11.11
C THR A 197 -17.98 -17.71 -12.55
N THR A 198 -17.39 -18.59 -13.36
CA THR A 198 -17.57 -18.66 -14.83
C THR A 198 -17.20 -17.39 -15.60
N LYS A 199 -16.71 -16.34 -14.92
CA LYS A 199 -16.24 -15.12 -15.56
C LYS A 199 -14.84 -15.32 -16.12
N PHE A 200 -14.60 -14.76 -17.29
CA PHE A 200 -13.25 -14.64 -17.83
C PHE A 200 -12.55 -13.47 -17.12
N VAL A 201 -11.40 -13.76 -16.51
CA VAL A 201 -10.53 -12.76 -15.89
C VAL A 201 -9.13 -12.92 -16.49
N SER A 202 -8.44 -11.81 -16.73
CA SER A 202 -7.16 -11.80 -17.44
C SER A 202 -6.13 -10.83 -16.89
N SER A 203 -6.53 -10.02 -15.91
CA SER A 203 -5.70 -9.02 -15.26
C SER A 203 -5.90 -9.05 -13.75
N THR A 204 -4.96 -8.44 -13.02
CA THR A 204 -5.05 -8.29 -11.56
C THR A 204 -6.35 -7.58 -11.17
N VAL A 205 -6.73 -6.55 -11.93
CA VAL A 205 -7.96 -5.77 -11.71
C VAL A 205 -9.21 -6.63 -11.96
N ASP A 206 -9.21 -7.51 -12.96
CA ASP A 206 -10.35 -8.40 -13.24
C ASP A 206 -10.59 -9.39 -12.08
N ILE A 207 -9.51 -9.95 -11.52
CA ILE A 207 -9.57 -10.87 -10.39
C ILE A 207 -10.11 -10.15 -9.16
N LEU A 208 -9.54 -8.98 -8.83
CA LEU A 208 -9.94 -8.18 -7.68
C LEU A 208 -11.41 -7.72 -7.77
N SER A 209 -11.89 -7.40 -8.96
CA SER A 209 -13.27 -6.96 -9.21
C SER A 209 -14.29 -8.11 -9.29
N THR A 210 -13.86 -9.36 -9.13
CA THR A 210 -14.71 -10.54 -9.26
C THR A 210 -14.89 -11.24 -7.91
N PRO A 211 -15.86 -10.81 -7.08
CA PRO A 211 -16.14 -11.47 -5.81
C PRO A 211 -16.68 -12.89 -6.05
N ILE A 212 -16.17 -13.84 -5.26
CA ILE A 212 -16.60 -15.23 -5.22
C ILE A 212 -17.64 -15.36 -4.10
N ILE A 213 -18.86 -15.83 -4.43
CA ILE A 213 -19.89 -16.05 -3.40
C ILE A 213 -19.51 -17.29 -2.58
N ALA A 214 -19.30 -17.12 -1.28
CA ALA A 214 -18.82 -18.16 -0.38
C ALA A 214 -19.96 -19.07 0.14
N ARG A 215 -20.63 -19.78 -0.79
CA ARG A 215 -21.68 -20.78 -0.43
C ARG A 215 -21.07 -22.12 -0.04
N ASP A 216 -20.24 -22.65 -0.93
CA ASP A 216 -19.63 -23.98 -0.81
C ASP A 216 -18.08 -23.91 -0.80
N VAL A 217 -17.54 -22.69 -0.75
CA VAL A 217 -16.12 -22.38 -0.82
C VAL A 217 -15.79 -21.37 0.27
N ASN A 218 -14.66 -21.58 0.94
CA ASN A 218 -14.06 -20.67 1.91
C ASN A 218 -12.62 -20.36 1.50
N ILE A 219 -11.94 -19.47 2.24
CA ILE A 219 -10.54 -19.13 1.95
C ILE A 219 -9.63 -20.36 1.89
N ASP A 220 -9.76 -21.29 2.83
CA ASP A 220 -8.85 -22.44 2.91
C ASP A 220 -9.00 -23.37 1.70
N THR A 221 -10.21 -23.51 1.17
CA THR A 221 -10.46 -24.23 -0.09
C THR A 221 -9.72 -23.58 -1.26
N LEU A 222 -9.80 -22.25 -1.41
CA LEU A 222 -9.13 -21.52 -2.50
C LEU A 222 -7.60 -21.59 -2.39
N ILE A 223 -7.07 -21.46 -1.16
CA ILE A 223 -5.63 -21.63 -0.89
C ILE A 223 -5.18 -23.04 -1.26
N HIS A 224 -5.96 -24.05 -0.86
CA HIS A 224 -5.63 -25.44 -1.16
C HIS A 224 -5.62 -25.70 -2.67
N GLU A 225 -6.62 -25.17 -3.39
CA GLU A 225 -6.68 -25.26 -4.85
C GLU A 225 -5.47 -24.58 -5.51
N TYR A 226 -5.08 -23.41 -5.03
CA TYR A 226 -3.88 -22.71 -5.50
C TYR A 226 -2.60 -23.52 -5.26
N ASP A 227 -2.43 -24.07 -4.05
CA ASP A 227 -1.30 -24.92 -3.70
C ASP A 227 -1.23 -26.19 -4.57
N GLN A 228 -2.39 -26.78 -4.91
CA GLN A 228 -2.46 -27.93 -5.82
C GLN A 228 -2.01 -27.56 -7.23
N LYS A 229 -2.52 -26.46 -7.78
CA LYS A 229 -2.13 -25.97 -9.13
C LYS A 229 -0.63 -25.62 -9.18
N LEU A 230 -0.09 -24.96 -8.15
CA LEU A 230 1.35 -24.73 -8.03
C LEU A 230 2.13 -26.05 -7.97
N ALA A 231 1.65 -27.02 -7.19
CA ALA A 231 2.31 -28.31 -7.06
C ALA A 231 2.35 -29.09 -8.37
N GLU A 232 1.27 -29.04 -9.16
CA GLU A 232 1.22 -29.61 -10.51
C GLU A 232 2.19 -28.90 -11.47
N LYS A 233 2.25 -27.57 -11.44
CA LYS A 233 3.14 -26.78 -12.30
C LYS A 233 4.62 -26.99 -12.01
N TYR A 234 5.01 -26.99 -10.72
CA TYR A 234 6.40 -27.03 -10.29
C TYR A 234 6.88 -28.40 -9.78
N GLN A 235 6.01 -29.42 -9.75
CA GLN A 235 6.33 -30.78 -9.32
C GLN A 235 6.92 -30.86 -7.90
N GLN A 236 6.45 -29.99 -7.00
CA GLN A 236 6.86 -29.95 -5.59
C GLN A 236 5.65 -29.63 -4.69
N LYS A 237 5.77 -29.88 -3.38
CA LYS A 237 4.67 -29.56 -2.45
C LYS A 237 4.69 -28.07 -2.09
N PHE A 238 3.51 -27.48 -2.02
CA PHE A 238 3.32 -26.12 -1.53
C PHE A 238 2.35 -26.09 -0.35
N LYS A 239 2.50 -25.06 0.48
CA LYS A 239 1.53 -24.65 1.49
C LYS A 239 1.48 -23.14 1.54
N GLN A 240 0.31 -22.55 1.30
CA GLN A 240 0.12 -21.09 1.14
C GLN A 240 1.11 -20.47 0.15
N GLY A 241 1.35 -21.17 -0.95
CA GLY A 241 2.24 -20.75 -2.03
C GLY A 241 3.73 -20.95 -1.75
N ARG A 242 4.11 -21.51 -0.59
CA ARG A 242 5.53 -21.67 -0.19
C ARG A 242 6.00 -23.11 -0.33
N SER A 243 7.23 -23.29 -0.84
CA SER A 243 7.87 -24.61 -1.03
C SER A 243 8.46 -25.22 0.25
N GLU A 244 8.57 -24.44 1.32
CA GLU A 244 9.07 -24.87 2.64
C GLU A 244 7.94 -24.95 3.66
N GLN A 245 8.06 -25.86 4.64
CA GLN A 245 7.08 -26.11 5.71
C GLN A 245 6.97 -24.97 6.76
N VAL A 246 7.19 -23.71 6.37
CA VAL A 246 6.91 -22.54 7.22
C VAL A 246 5.41 -22.34 7.26
N SER A 247 4.74 -22.98 8.23
CA SER A 247 3.28 -22.93 8.38
C SER A 247 2.78 -22.07 9.52
N ASN A 248 3.69 -21.41 10.23
CA ASN A 248 3.34 -20.62 11.40
C ASN A 248 2.84 -19.26 10.97
N ASN A 249 1.64 -18.90 11.43
CA ASN A 249 1.03 -17.60 11.17
C ASN A 249 1.93 -16.48 11.73
N SER A 250 2.42 -15.60 10.86
CA SER A 250 3.27 -14.47 11.21
C SER A 250 2.58 -13.53 12.20
N TYR A 251 1.27 -13.34 12.08
CA TYR A 251 0.49 -12.52 13.02
C TYR A 251 0.54 -13.08 14.44
N GLN A 252 0.32 -14.39 14.61
CA GLN A 252 0.38 -15.04 15.92
C GLN A 252 1.80 -15.01 16.50
N PHE A 253 2.82 -15.14 15.65
CA PHE A 253 4.20 -14.97 16.08
C PHE A 253 4.46 -13.57 16.63
N VAL A 254 3.99 -12.52 15.93
CA VAL A 254 4.14 -11.13 16.37
C VAL A 254 3.38 -10.88 17.67
N VAL A 255 2.14 -11.36 17.79
CA VAL A 255 1.34 -11.29 19.03
C VAL A 255 2.11 -11.89 20.22
N ALA A 256 2.90 -12.94 20.00
CA ALA A 256 3.71 -13.54 21.07
C ALA A 256 4.91 -12.66 21.49
N GLN A 257 5.28 -11.62 20.74
CA GLN A 257 6.38 -10.68 21.05
C GLN A 257 5.89 -9.49 21.88
N GLN A 258 5.22 -9.78 23.01
CA GLN A 258 4.57 -8.76 23.86
C GLN A 258 5.51 -7.64 24.29
N ASP A 259 6.77 -7.97 24.64
CA ASP A 259 7.77 -7.01 25.09
C ASP A 259 8.16 -5.97 24.01
N ILE A 260 8.24 -6.40 22.73
CA ILE A 260 8.47 -5.49 21.60
C ILE A 260 7.23 -4.65 21.32
N LEU A 261 6.03 -5.24 21.39
CA LEU A 261 4.78 -4.52 21.13
C LEU A 261 4.50 -3.46 22.21
N ASP A 262 4.74 -3.78 23.48
CA ASP A 262 4.65 -2.82 24.60
C ASP A 262 5.64 -1.67 24.44
N TYR A 263 6.88 -1.97 24.03
CA TYR A 263 7.88 -0.97 23.70
C TYR A 263 7.42 -0.07 22.54
N ASN A 264 6.87 -0.64 21.48
CA ASN A 264 6.33 0.09 20.34
C ASN A 264 5.22 1.05 20.77
N LEU A 265 4.22 0.56 21.52
CA LEU A 265 3.13 1.39 22.02
C LEU A 265 3.64 2.55 22.89
N THR A 266 4.51 2.26 23.85
CA THR A 266 5.12 3.28 24.72
C THR A 266 5.85 4.34 23.89
N LYS A 267 6.55 3.94 22.83
CA LYS A 267 7.26 4.88 21.98
C LYS A 267 6.32 5.71 21.11
N LEU A 268 5.23 5.13 20.60
CA LEU A 268 4.19 5.85 19.88
C LEU A 268 3.48 6.87 20.78
N GLU A 269 3.22 6.53 22.05
CA GLU A 269 2.71 7.47 23.07
C GLU A 269 3.66 8.64 23.29
N ASN A 270 4.95 8.36 23.46
CA ASN A 270 5.96 9.41 23.58
C ASN A 270 6.00 10.31 22.35
N LEU A 271 6.04 9.73 21.13
CA LEU A 271 6.05 10.51 19.88
C LEU A 271 4.78 11.34 19.71
N ALA A 272 3.61 10.81 20.07
CA ALA A 272 2.33 11.51 19.99
C ALA A 272 2.28 12.75 20.88
N SER A 273 3.00 12.72 22.02
CA SER A 273 3.11 13.84 22.97
C SER A 273 4.05 14.96 22.52
N LEU A 274 4.88 14.73 21.51
CA LEU A 274 5.81 15.73 21.01
C LEU A 274 5.09 16.76 20.11
N ASP A 275 5.39 18.03 20.34
CA ASP A 275 5.00 19.14 19.46
C ASP A 275 6.12 19.41 18.44
N LEU A 276 6.19 18.55 17.42
CA LEU A 276 7.16 18.63 16.33
C LEU A 276 6.45 18.91 15.00
N PRO A 277 7.14 19.55 14.03
CA PRO A 277 6.68 19.61 12.64
C PRO A 277 6.39 18.21 12.08
N VAL A 278 5.42 18.11 11.18
CA VAL A 278 4.94 16.84 10.61
C VAL A 278 6.08 16.04 9.99
N GLU A 279 7.01 16.70 9.29
CA GLU A 279 8.13 16.06 8.62
C GLU A 279 9.11 15.41 9.61
N GLU A 280 9.38 16.07 10.73
CA GLU A 280 10.27 15.57 11.77
C GLU A 280 9.63 14.42 12.55
N LEU A 281 8.35 14.57 12.90
CA LEU A 281 7.58 13.50 13.53
C LEU A 281 7.49 12.26 12.65
N LEU A 282 7.26 12.44 11.34
CA LEU A 282 7.25 11.37 10.35
C LEU A 282 8.59 10.65 10.30
N LYS A 283 9.70 11.38 10.29
CA LYS A 283 11.05 10.80 10.31
C LYS A 283 11.26 9.92 11.54
N LEU A 284 10.98 10.45 12.74
CA LEU A 284 11.14 9.71 14.00
C LEU A 284 10.26 8.46 14.05
N LYS A 285 9.00 8.57 13.58
CA LYS A 285 8.09 7.43 13.51
C LYS A 285 8.60 6.36 12.55
N LYS A 286 9.09 6.75 11.37
CA LYS A 286 9.66 5.82 10.38
C LYS A 286 10.87 5.08 10.93
N GLU A 287 11.83 5.81 11.52
CA GLU A 287 13.03 5.23 12.15
C GLU A 287 12.65 4.20 13.22
N HIS A 288 11.70 4.55 14.08
CA HIS A 288 11.21 3.64 15.11
C HIS A 288 10.53 2.40 14.53
N THR A 289 9.59 2.58 13.60
CA THR A 289 8.84 1.49 12.96
C THR A 289 9.79 0.52 12.25
N TYR A 290 10.77 1.04 11.53
CA TYR A 290 11.79 0.25 10.84
C TYR A 290 12.59 -0.61 11.82
N GLY A 291 13.03 -0.04 12.95
CA GLY A 291 13.77 -0.81 13.95
C GLY A 291 12.93 -1.91 14.59
N VAL A 292 11.64 -1.66 14.85
CA VAL A 292 10.72 -2.68 15.39
C VAL A 292 10.52 -3.81 14.39
N MET A 293 10.29 -3.50 13.12
CA MET A 293 10.21 -4.50 12.04
C MET A 293 11.48 -5.34 11.95
N ALA A 294 12.65 -4.70 12.00
CA ALA A 294 13.93 -5.41 11.94
C ALA A 294 14.14 -6.34 13.14
N ALA A 295 13.76 -5.91 14.34
CA ALA A 295 13.83 -6.75 15.54
C ALA A 295 12.92 -7.97 15.42
N ILE A 296 11.65 -7.77 15.02
CA ILE A 296 10.68 -8.85 14.84
C ILE A 296 11.15 -9.82 13.75
N GLU A 297 11.65 -9.34 12.61
CA GLU A 297 12.22 -10.17 11.55
C GLU A 297 13.39 -11.03 12.07
N ASN A 298 14.30 -10.43 12.84
CA ASN A 298 15.43 -11.14 13.44
C ASN A 298 14.97 -12.22 14.43
N ARG A 299 13.99 -11.91 15.29
CA ARG A 299 13.37 -12.90 16.19
C ARG A 299 12.72 -14.04 15.39
N TYR A 300 12.00 -13.71 14.32
CA TYR A 300 11.32 -14.70 13.50
C TYR A 300 12.30 -15.64 12.81
N LYS A 301 13.41 -15.13 12.25
CA LYS A 301 14.46 -15.97 11.66
C LYS A 301 15.09 -16.94 12.65
N LYS A 302 15.36 -16.48 13.87
CA LYS A 302 15.86 -17.35 14.96
C LYS A 302 14.86 -18.43 15.32
N TYR A 303 13.58 -18.04 15.45
CA TYR A 303 12.49 -18.97 15.71
C TYR A 303 12.38 -20.06 14.64
N LEU A 304 12.48 -19.71 13.35
CA LEU A 304 12.48 -20.69 12.25
C LEU A 304 13.69 -21.63 12.30
N ASN A 305 14.83 -21.17 12.78
CA ASN A 305 16.03 -21.98 12.96
C ASN A 305 16.01 -22.84 14.23
N GLY A 306 14.91 -22.83 15.01
CA GLY A 306 14.79 -23.56 16.27
C GLY A 306 15.62 -22.95 17.41
N GLU A 307 16.13 -21.73 17.24
CA GLU A 307 16.77 -20.98 18.31
C GLU A 307 15.67 -20.46 19.25
N MET A 308 15.45 -21.16 20.36
CA MET A 308 14.56 -20.69 21.41
C MET A 308 15.11 -19.38 21.95
N HIS A 309 14.25 -18.37 22.12
CA HIS A 309 14.61 -17.13 22.84
C HIS A 309 14.99 -17.48 24.28
N SER A 310 16.27 -17.81 24.52
CA SER A 310 16.85 -17.66 25.84
C SER A 310 16.78 -16.16 26.14
N ALA A 311 16.14 -15.78 27.25
CA ALA A 311 16.01 -14.39 27.69
C ALA A 311 17.31 -13.65 27.39
N SER A 312 17.29 -12.79 26.36
CA SER A 312 18.49 -12.08 25.98
C SER A 312 18.85 -11.18 27.16
N HIS A 313 20.12 -11.09 27.54
CA HIS A 313 20.56 -10.11 28.54
C HIS A 313 20.44 -8.66 28.03
N MET A 314 19.81 -8.45 26.87
CA MET A 314 19.69 -7.19 26.15
C MET A 314 18.30 -6.61 26.38
N SER A 315 18.24 -5.31 26.69
CA SER A 315 16.97 -4.58 26.76
C SER A 315 16.33 -4.45 25.37
N VAL A 316 15.00 -4.47 25.28
CA VAL A 316 14.25 -4.29 24.03
C VAL A 316 14.69 -3.07 23.20
N PRO A 317 14.94 -1.87 23.78
CA PRO A 317 15.42 -0.73 22.99
C PRO A 317 16.78 -0.98 22.32
N ALA A 318 17.68 -1.69 23.01
CA ALA A 318 18.98 -2.05 22.45
C ALA A 318 18.86 -3.09 21.34
N GLU A 319 17.96 -4.08 21.50
CA GLU A 319 17.66 -5.06 20.45
C GLU A 319 17.09 -4.40 19.20
N VAL A 320 16.15 -3.47 19.37
CA VAL A 320 15.56 -2.69 18.27
C VAL A 320 16.62 -1.84 17.57
N GLY A 321 17.47 -1.13 18.32
CA GLY A 321 18.54 -0.32 17.74
C GLY A 321 19.56 -1.16 16.96
N MET A 322 20.05 -2.26 17.55
CA MET A 322 21.00 -3.15 16.88
C MET A 322 20.40 -3.82 15.64
N SER A 323 19.12 -4.18 15.69
CA SER A 323 18.43 -4.77 14.54
C SER A 323 18.25 -3.76 13.41
N ALA A 324 17.92 -2.50 13.74
CA ALA A 324 17.86 -1.41 12.78
C ALA A 324 19.21 -1.19 12.08
N ASP A 325 20.30 -1.05 12.84
CA ASP A 325 21.63 -0.82 12.30
C ASP A 325 22.06 -1.96 11.36
N SER A 326 21.78 -3.21 11.76
CA SER A 326 22.05 -4.38 10.93
C SER A 326 21.22 -4.35 9.64
N ALA A 327 19.93 -4.03 9.70
CA ALA A 327 19.06 -3.98 8.53
C ALA A 327 19.46 -2.83 7.57
N ILE A 328 19.82 -1.67 8.10
CA ILE A 328 20.34 -0.53 7.32
C ILE A 328 21.63 -0.92 6.60
N SER A 329 22.58 -1.55 7.32
CA SER A 329 23.85 -1.98 6.73
C SER A 329 23.68 -2.99 5.59
N GLN A 330 22.59 -3.74 5.59
CA GLN A 330 22.20 -4.70 4.56
C GLN A 330 21.36 -4.06 3.44
N GLY A 331 21.02 -2.77 3.52
CA GLY A 331 20.15 -2.09 2.57
C GLY A 331 18.74 -2.66 2.53
N LYS A 332 18.24 -3.19 3.65
CA LYS A 332 16.91 -3.81 3.70
C LYS A 332 15.79 -2.78 3.60
N SER A 333 14.74 -3.18 2.90
CA SER A 333 13.45 -2.49 2.85
C SER A 333 12.38 -3.40 3.45
N TYR A 334 11.44 -2.81 4.21
CA TYR A 334 10.28 -3.51 4.73
C TYR A 334 9.02 -3.04 4.01
N ILE A 335 8.17 -3.97 3.59
CA ILE A 335 6.94 -3.68 2.85
C ILE A 335 5.75 -4.08 3.72
N SER A 336 4.83 -3.15 3.96
CA SER A 336 3.61 -3.40 4.76
C SER A 336 2.53 -2.35 4.48
N CYS A 337 1.26 -2.78 4.47
CA CYS A 337 0.06 -1.97 4.36
C CYS A 337 0.10 -0.96 3.20
N GLY A 338 0.63 -1.37 2.04
CA GLY A 338 0.75 -0.51 0.85
C GLY A 338 1.85 0.56 0.95
N SER A 339 2.81 0.39 1.85
CA SER A 339 3.96 1.28 2.01
C SER A 339 5.28 0.50 2.04
N THR A 340 6.34 1.15 1.60
CA THR A 340 7.72 0.62 1.66
C THR A 340 8.54 1.51 2.57
N LEU A 341 9.16 0.91 3.57
CA LEU A 341 10.03 1.56 4.54
C LEU A 341 11.49 1.20 4.24
N THR A 342 12.27 2.19 3.86
CA THR A 342 13.73 2.09 3.68
C THR A 342 14.40 3.18 4.50
N LEU A 343 15.51 2.84 5.17
CA LEU A 343 16.41 3.82 5.77
C LEU A 343 17.75 3.71 5.06
N ALA A 344 18.02 4.60 4.11
CA ALA A 344 19.32 4.67 3.45
C ALA A 344 20.35 5.35 4.37
N SER A 345 21.62 4.91 4.30
CA SER A 345 22.74 5.54 5.03
C SER A 345 23.07 6.95 4.52
N ASP A 346 22.63 7.31 3.32
CA ASP A 346 22.76 8.65 2.75
C ASP A 346 21.39 9.34 2.69
N SER A 347 21.24 10.37 3.50
CA SER A 347 20.06 11.21 3.64
C SER A 347 19.80 12.06 2.38
N SER A 348 19.27 11.46 1.32
CA SER A 348 18.62 12.24 0.27
C SER A 348 17.74 11.37 -0.62
N GLN A 349 16.61 10.89 -0.10
CA GLN A 349 15.40 10.63 -0.89
C GLN A 349 14.32 10.11 0.03
N GLU A 350 13.10 10.65 -0.12
CA GLU A 350 11.78 10.12 0.28
C GLU A 350 10.91 11.20 0.95
N ALA A 351 10.54 12.20 0.16
CA ALA A 351 9.24 12.83 0.33
C ALA A 351 8.16 11.80 -0.09
N SER A 352 6.91 11.92 0.42
CA SER A 352 5.79 11.04 0.01
C SER A 352 5.73 10.89 -1.51
N SER A 353 5.31 9.75 -2.03
CA SER A 353 5.19 9.51 -3.48
C SER A 353 4.50 10.67 -4.20
N LEU A 354 3.47 11.26 -3.57
CA LEU A 354 2.80 12.48 -4.02
C LEU A 354 3.69 13.73 -3.93
N ALA A 355 4.41 13.97 -2.83
CA ALA A 355 5.33 15.11 -2.74
C ALA A 355 6.52 14.99 -3.70
N ARG A 356 7.04 13.78 -3.94
CA ARG A 356 8.08 13.49 -4.94
C ARG A 356 7.54 13.70 -6.34
N VAL A 357 6.36 13.16 -6.67
CA VAL A 357 5.68 13.34 -7.97
C VAL A 357 5.26 14.80 -8.18
N MET A 358 4.83 15.54 -7.15
CA MET A 358 4.49 16.97 -7.26
C MET A 358 5.73 17.87 -7.33
N GLN A 359 6.79 17.59 -6.56
CA GLN A 359 8.07 18.30 -6.68
C GLN A 359 8.78 17.99 -8.01
N THR A 360 8.68 16.75 -8.51
CA THR A 360 9.16 16.41 -9.85
C THR A 360 8.25 16.90 -10.96
N ALA A 361 6.93 16.95 -10.79
CA ALA A 361 5.99 17.57 -11.75
C ALA A 361 6.18 19.08 -11.87
N GLY A 362 6.72 19.73 -10.83
CA GLY A 362 7.19 21.11 -10.93
C GLY A 362 8.33 21.28 -11.96
N ASN A 363 9.16 20.25 -12.16
CA ASN A 363 10.39 20.32 -12.94
C ASN A 363 10.54 19.28 -14.07
N LYS A 364 9.57 18.38 -14.28
CA LYS A 364 9.54 17.35 -15.33
C LYS A 364 8.10 16.99 -15.72
N MET A 365 7.87 16.72 -17.00
CA MET A 365 6.67 16.03 -17.50
C MET A 365 7.10 14.66 -18.03
N TYR A 366 6.53 13.59 -17.51
CA TYR A 366 6.92 12.22 -17.85
C TYR A 366 6.17 11.71 -19.08
N CYS A 367 6.86 10.88 -19.87
CA CYS A 367 6.27 10.16 -21.01
C CYS A 367 5.51 11.04 -22.03
N VAL A 368 6.00 12.26 -22.30
CA VAL A 368 5.40 13.15 -23.31
C VAL A 368 6.01 12.91 -24.70
N SER A 369 5.16 12.88 -25.72
CA SER A 369 5.64 12.84 -27.11
C SER A 369 6.20 14.21 -27.50
N CYS A 370 7.50 14.28 -27.80
CA CYS A 370 8.11 15.53 -28.23
C CYS A 370 7.70 15.85 -29.67
N PRO A 371 7.00 16.97 -29.95
CA PRO A 371 6.50 17.26 -31.31
C PRO A 371 7.63 17.51 -32.32
N PHE A 372 8.84 17.83 -31.85
CA PHE A 372 9.98 18.11 -32.71
C PHE A 372 10.77 16.87 -33.14
N CYS A 373 10.88 15.86 -32.27
CA CYS A 373 11.63 14.65 -32.58
C CYS A 373 10.79 13.37 -32.61
N LYS A 374 9.48 13.49 -32.32
CA LYS A 374 8.48 12.42 -32.30
C LYS A 374 8.82 11.25 -31.38
N LYS A 375 9.74 11.44 -30.43
CA LYS A 375 10.09 10.46 -29.41
C LYS A 375 9.34 10.77 -28.12
N THR A 376 8.87 9.72 -27.45
CA THR A 376 8.41 9.78 -26.07
C THR A 376 9.60 10.05 -25.16
N VAL A 377 9.50 11.09 -24.32
CA VAL A 377 10.57 11.56 -23.43
C VAL A 377 10.01 12.03 -22.11
N ASP A 378 10.85 12.06 -21.09
CA ASP A 378 10.59 12.80 -19.86
C ASP A 378 11.08 14.24 -20.05
N ALA A 379 10.18 15.15 -20.42
CA ALA A 379 10.53 16.54 -20.66
C ALA A 379 10.90 17.26 -19.35
N GLU A 380 11.90 18.13 -19.38
CA GLU A 380 12.32 18.94 -18.23
C GLU A 380 11.59 20.28 -18.20
N ILE A 381 11.02 20.65 -17.06
CA ILE A 381 10.42 21.96 -16.82
C ILE A 381 11.40 22.79 -15.95
N LYS A 382 11.74 24.00 -16.40
CA LYS A 382 12.48 24.98 -15.60
C LYS A 382 11.76 26.33 -15.68
N GLY A 383 11.02 26.67 -14.62
CA GLY A 383 10.19 27.87 -14.58
C GLY A 383 9.13 27.88 -15.69
N SER A 384 9.21 28.84 -16.61
CA SER A 384 8.33 28.91 -17.78
C SER A 384 8.81 28.10 -18.98
N THR A 385 9.90 27.34 -18.89
CA THR A 385 10.48 26.64 -20.05
C THR A 385 10.29 25.13 -19.94
N ILE A 386 9.83 24.49 -21.01
CA ILE A 386 9.77 23.02 -21.17
C ILE A 386 10.85 22.60 -22.15
N SER A 387 11.62 21.56 -21.86
CA SER A 387 12.76 21.10 -22.67
C SER A 387 12.70 19.59 -22.92
N CYS A 388 12.90 19.17 -24.17
CA CYS A 388 13.05 17.75 -24.50
C CYS A 388 14.50 17.30 -24.28
N PRO A 389 14.77 16.30 -23.43
CA PRO A 389 16.15 15.84 -23.18
C PRO A 389 16.77 15.13 -24.39
N LYS A 390 15.96 14.59 -25.32
CA LYS A 390 16.48 13.88 -26.50
C LYS A 390 16.90 14.80 -27.64
N CYS A 391 16.08 15.80 -27.98
CA CYS A 391 16.38 16.72 -29.08
C CYS A 391 16.86 18.10 -28.62
N LEU A 392 16.91 18.32 -27.30
CA LEU A 392 17.37 19.55 -26.65
C LEU A 392 16.57 20.80 -27.06
N THR A 393 15.38 20.63 -27.65
CA THR A 393 14.48 21.73 -27.96
C THR A 393 13.79 22.18 -26.70
N SER A 394 13.77 23.49 -26.48
CA SER A 394 13.08 24.11 -25.36
C SER A 394 12.03 25.13 -25.83
N VAL A 395 10.93 25.23 -25.10
CA VAL A 395 9.79 26.10 -25.40
C VAL A 395 9.45 26.92 -24.17
N ASN A 396 9.38 28.24 -24.31
CA ASN A 396 8.90 29.12 -23.26
C ASN A 396 7.36 29.19 -23.28
N LYS A 397 6.71 28.64 -22.25
CA LYS A 397 5.26 28.61 -22.03
C LYS A 397 4.60 29.99 -22.06
N LYS A 398 5.30 31.07 -21.68
CA LYS A 398 4.74 32.43 -21.62
C LYS A 398 4.83 33.19 -22.93
N THR A 399 5.90 32.98 -23.69
CA THR A 399 6.19 33.77 -24.91
C THR A 399 6.04 32.97 -26.20
N GLY A 400 5.84 31.65 -26.11
CA GLY A 400 5.82 30.73 -27.25
C GLY A 400 7.17 30.59 -27.96
N GLN A 401 8.24 31.21 -27.45
CA GLN A 401 9.55 31.17 -28.07
C GLN A 401 10.16 29.77 -28.00
N VAL A 402 10.53 29.24 -29.16
CA VAL A 402 11.17 27.93 -29.32
C VAL A 402 12.67 28.11 -29.53
N LYS A 403 13.49 27.56 -28.63
CA LYS A 403 14.94 27.47 -28.78
C LYS A 403 15.29 26.05 -29.20
N LYS A 404 15.66 25.89 -30.47
CA LYS A 404 15.96 24.57 -31.07
C LYS A 404 17.33 24.06 -30.62
N GLY A 405 17.38 22.77 -30.27
CA GLY A 405 18.65 22.04 -30.11
C GLY A 405 19.33 21.82 -31.47
N LYS A 406 20.64 21.52 -31.45
CA LYS A 406 21.55 21.58 -32.61
C LYS A 406 21.24 20.66 -33.83
N ASN A 407 20.10 19.96 -33.90
CA ASN A 407 19.81 19.03 -35.00
C ASN A 407 18.33 18.97 -35.42
N ILE A 408 17.72 20.09 -35.84
CA ILE A 408 16.35 20.06 -36.38
C ILE A 408 16.24 20.91 -37.65
N LYS A 409 15.88 20.24 -38.76
CA LYS A 409 15.47 20.84 -40.04
C LYS A 409 14.24 21.77 -39.86
N PRO A 410 13.95 22.72 -40.77
CA PRO A 410 12.91 23.73 -40.58
C PRO A 410 11.56 23.09 -40.23
N SER A 411 10.84 23.68 -39.26
CA SER A 411 9.61 23.13 -38.66
C SER A 411 8.41 24.02 -38.94
N PRO A 412 7.17 23.47 -38.89
CA PRO A 412 5.91 24.19 -39.02
C PRO A 412 5.69 25.27 -37.94
N THR A 413 4.70 26.12 -38.18
CA THR A 413 4.36 27.29 -37.36
C THR A 413 3.66 26.91 -36.04
N PHE A 414 3.72 27.78 -35.03
CA PHE A 414 3.11 27.58 -33.70
C PHE A 414 1.61 27.20 -33.77
N LYS A 415 0.87 27.78 -34.72
CA LYS A 415 -0.54 27.47 -34.94
C LYS A 415 -0.74 25.99 -35.30
N GLN A 416 0.08 25.48 -36.21
CA GLN A 416 0.05 24.08 -36.64
C GLN A 416 0.45 23.12 -35.51
N LEU A 417 1.43 23.51 -34.69
CA LEU A 417 1.86 22.73 -33.52
C LEU A 417 0.81 22.71 -32.40
N PHE A 418 0.05 23.80 -32.21
CA PHE A 418 -1.03 23.85 -31.22
C PHE A 418 -2.23 23.04 -31.67
N GLU A 419 -2.61 23.13 -32.95
CA GLU A 419 -3.70 22.33 -33.53
C GLU A 419 -3.39 20.82 -33.45
N GLU A 420 -2.19 20.37 -33.84
CA GLU A 420 -1.79 18.96 -33.73
C GLU A 420 -1.76 18.44 -32.27
N LEU A 421 -1.41 19.30 -31.32
CA LEU A 421 -1.30 18.93 -29.90
C LEU A 421 -2.68 18.86 -29.23
N VAL A 422 -3.60 19.75 -29.59
CA VAL A 422 -5.00 19.69 -29.18
C VAL A 422 -5.70 18.49 -29.83
N ASP A 423 -5.47 18.23 -31.11
CA ASP A 423 -6.04 17.08 -31.81
C ASP A 423 -5.52 15.74 -31.25
N GLY A 424 -4.24 15.68 -30.87
CA GLY A 424 -3.65 14.51 -30.21
C GLY A 424 -4.20 14.25 -28.80
N LEU A 425 -4.45 15.32 -28.02
CA LEU A 425 -5.08 15.24 -26.70
C LEU A 425 -6.56 14.82 -26.79
N MET A 426 -7.26 15.26 -27.84
CA MET A 426 -8.66 14.89 -28.05
C MET A 426 -8.82 13.48 -28.63
N ALA A 427 -7.91 13.03 -29.49
CA ALA A 427 -7.91 11.66 -30.03
C ALA A 427 -7.58 10.60 -28.96
N SER A 428 -6.76 10.94 -27.95
CA SER A 428 -6.45 10.07 -26.81
C SER A 428 -7.54 10.04 -25.73
N SER A 429 -8.60 10.85 -25.86
CA SER A 429 -9.80 10.79 -25.01
C SER A 429 -10.92 9.91 -25.58
N LYS A 430 -10.73 9.34 -26.78
CA LYS A 430 -11.74 8.53 -27.49
C LYS A 430 -11.33 7.06 -27.75
N ASN A 431 -10.21 6.60 -27.20
CA ASN A 431 -9.82 5.19 -27.22
C ASN A 431 -9.59 4.67 -25.81
#